data_AF-A3IXI2-F1
#
_entry.id   AF-A3IXI2-F1
#
_cell.length_a   1.000
_cell.length_b   1.000
_cell.length_c   1.000
_cell.angle_alpha   90.00
_cell.angle_beta   90.00
_cell.angle_gamma   90.00
#
_symmetry.space_group_name_H-M   'P 1'
#
loop_
_entity.id
_entity.type
_entity.pdbx_description
1 polymer ?
#
loop_
_entity_poly.entity_id
_entity_poly.type
_entity_poly.pdbx_seq_one_letter_code
_entity_poly.pdbx_strand_id
1 'polypeptide(L)'
;MNINLNYLISFSLLFYIPQLTQIENNFKLLDNIAILNLQPLQKSYTATAQFWGRLATGVKQPSTVTLYPNQENRLLVIIILSQKCGRFFEIYDQKIKKVTYSCPQEEKDESGDYTNWKVERNSLTKEVKMIAPATNNNTLYIRNEAFWLIKY
;
A
#
# COMPACT_ATOMS: atom_id res chain seq x y z
N MET A 1 3.22 -38.79 -74.68
CA MET A 1 2.56 -38.32 -73.45
C MET A 1 2.41 -36.81 -73.59
N ASN A 2 1.22 -36.33 -73.95
CA ASN A 2 0.95 -34.92 -74.24
C ASN A 2 0.71 -34.17 -72.93
N ILE A 3 1.71 -33.42 -72.48
CA ILE A 3 1.57 -32.56 -71.30
C ILE A 3 0.83 -31.30 -71.75
N ASN A 4 -0.36 -31.09 -71.19
CA ASN A 4 -1.25 -29.99 -71.51
C ASN A 4 -0.65 -28.68 -70.97
N LEU A 5 -0.32 -27.74 -71.87
CA LEU A 5 0.46 -26.53 -71.60
C LEU A 5 -0.14 -25.64 -70.49
N ASN A 6 -1.45 -25.73 -70.28
CA ASN A 6 -2.18 -24.95 -69.28
C ASN A 6 -1.82 -25.33 -67.83
N TYR A 7 -1.29 -26.52 -67.57
CA TYR A 7 -0.86 -26.93 -66.24
C TYR A 7 0.50 -26.36 -65.82
N LEU A 8 1.32 -25.88 -66.76
CA LEU A 8 2.62 -25.27 -66.46
C LEU A 8 2.49 -23.81 -66.01
N ILE A 9 1.46 -23.10 -66.49
CA ILE A 9 1.21 -21.69 -66.17
C ILE A 9 0.61 -21.55 -64.75
N SER A 10 -0.21 -22.51 -64.31
CA SER A 10 -0.74 -22.52 -62.94
C SER A 10 0.31 -22.87 -61.89
N PHE A 11 1.35 -23.65 -62.25
CA PHE A 11 2.44 -23.98 -61.33
C PHE A 11 3.44 -22.84 -61.15
N SER A 12 3.62 -21.98 -62.16
CA SER A 12 4.56 -20.85 -62.09
C SER A 12 4.02 -19.65 -61.31
N LEU A 13 2.70 -19.53 -61.15
CA LEU A 13 2.06 -18.50 -60.29
C LEU A 13 2.14 -18.83 -58.79
N LEU A 14 2.38 -20.08 -58.40
CA LEU A 14 2.50 -20.49 -56.98
C LEU A 14 3.88 -20.22 -56.38
N PHE A 15 4.90 -19.90 -57.21
CA PHE A 15 6.27 -19.63 -56.76
C PHE A 15 6.69 -18.17 -56.93
N TYR A 16 5.77 -17.28 -57.32
CA TYR A 16 6.05 -15.84 -57.34
C TYR A 16 5.89 -15.26 -55.93
N ILE A 17 6.93 -15.39 -55.12
CA ILE A 17 7.06 -14.64 -53.88
C ILE A 17 7.69 -13.30 -54.28
N PRO A 18 6.98 -12.16 -54.22
CA PRO A 18 7.63 -10.88 -54.43
C PRO A 18 8.76 -10.74 -53.41
N GLN A 19 9.93 -10.30 -53.84
CA GLN A 19 10.99 -9.92 -52.92
C GLN A 19 10.44 -8.79 -52.05
N LEU A 20 10.02 -9.14 -50.82
CA LEU A 20 9.74 -8.17 -49.78
C LEU A 20 11.02 -7.37 -49.61
N THR A 21 10.97 -6.10 -50.00
CA THR A 21 12.01 -5.14 -49.66
C THR A 21 12.25 -5.29 -48.17
N GLN A 22 13.49 -5.62 -47.81
CA GLN A 22 13.90 -5.72 -46.43
C GLN A 22 13.60 -4.37 -45.80
N ILE A 23 12.55 -4.31 -44.97
CA ILE A 23 12.30 -3.15 -44.14
C ILE A 23 13.51 -3.11 -43.21
N GLU A 24 14.45 -2.21 -43.50
CA GLU A 24 15.44 -1.83 -42.50
C GLU A 24 14.64 -1.34 -41.30
N ASN A 25 14.58 -2.19 -40.28
CA ASN A 25 14.16 -1.78 -38.96
C ASN A 25 15.17 -0.73 -38.52
N ASN A 26 14.89 0.53 -38.85
CA ASN A 26 15.44 1.70 -38.17
C ASN A 26 14.88 1.80 -36.75
N PHE A 27 14.78 0.67 -36.05
CA PHE A 27 14.92 0.65 -34.61
C PHE A 27 16.39 0.90 -34.31
N LYS A 28 16.81 2.15 -34.51
CA LYS A 28 17.78 2.77 -33.64
C LYS A 28 17.21 2.61 -32.24
N LEU A 29 17.63 1.52 -31.58
CA LEU A 29 18.11 1.44 -30.21
C LEU A 29 17.90 2.76 -29.44
N LEU A 30 16.64 3.12 -29.23
CA LEU A 30 16.24 3.98 -28.14
C LEU A 30 16.19 3.05 -26.94
N ASP A 31 17.38 2.69 -26.47
CA ASP A 31 17.62 2.17 -25.12
C ASP A 31 17.29 3.28 -24.10
N ASN A 32 16.08 3.81 -24.16
CA ASN A 32 15.35 4.04 -22.94
C ASN A 32 14.69 2.70 -22.64
N ILE A 33 15.50 1.75 -22.14
CA ILE A 33 15.00 0.75 -21.23
C ILE A 33 14.17 1.57 -20.25
N ALA A 34 12.84 1.49 -20.36
CA ALA A 34 11.97 2.06 -19.35
C ALA A 34 12.41 1.36 -18.07
N ILE A 35 13.19 2.04 -17.25
CA ILE A 35 13.44 1.64 -15.88
C ILE A 35 12.05 1.75 -15.26
N LEU A 36 11.26 0.69 -15.37
CA LEU A 36 10.10 0.43 -14.56
C LEU A 36 10.63 0.61 -13.16
N ASN A 37 10.28 1.74 -12.55
CA ASN A 37 10.68 2.04 -11.20
C ASN A 37 10.00 0.97 -10.34
N LEU A 38 10.71 -0.12 -10.08
CA LEU A 38 10.32 -1.24 -9.22
C LEU A 38 10.32 -0.81 -7.75
N GLN A 39 10.04 0.48 -7.48
CA GLN A 39 9.66 0.90 -6.15
C GLN A 39 8.47 0.03 -5.75
N PRO A 40 8.55 -0.67 -4.61
CA PRO A 40 7.47 -1.54 -4.18
C PRO A 40 6.18 -0.72 -4.14
N LEU A 41 5.21 -1.11 -4.97
CA LEU A 41 3.90 -0.45 -5.06
C LEU A 41 3.22 -0.48 -3.68
N GLN A 42 3.35 0.61 -2.93
CA GLN A 42 2.68 0.77 -1.65
C GLN A 42 1.18 0.52 -1.83
N LYS A 43 0.61 -0.38 -1.03
CA LYS A 43 -0.82 -0.67 -1.08
C LYS A 43 -1.50 0.06 0.06
N SER A 44 -2.37 1.00 -0.28
CA SER A 44 -3.12 1.80 0.69
C SER A 44 -4.57 1.37 0.73
N TYR A 45 -5.08 1.14 1.93
CA TYR A 45 -6.45 0.68 2.19
C TYR A 45 -7.17 1.70 3.05
N THR A 46 -8.38 2.09 2.64
CA THR A 46 -9.28 2.84 3.52
C THR A 46 -9.61 1.99 4.74
N ALA A 47 -9.56 2.60 5.91
CA ALA A 47 -9.71 1.92 7.17
C ALA A 47 -10.64 2.68 8.11
N THR A 48 -11.19 2.00 9.11
CA THR A 48 -11.88 2.63 10.23
C THR A 48 -11.11 2.37 11.51
N ALA A 49 -10.71 3.44 12.20
CA ALA A 49 -10.05 3.38 13.49
C ALA A 49 -11.07 3.64 14.60
N GLN A 50 -10.98 2.88 15.68
CA GLN A 50 -11.78 3.07 16.88
C GLN A 50 -10.84 3.17 18.08
N PHE A 51 -11.11 4.13 18.97
CA PHE A 51 -10.34 4.33 20.19
C PHE A 51 -11.15 3.96 21.42
N TRP A 52 -10.53 3.24 22.35
CA TRP A 52 -11.06 3.00 23.69
C TRP A 52 -10.05 3.52 24.71
N GLY A 53 -10.37 4.66 25.32
CA GLY A 53 -9.57 5.32 26.36
C GLY A 53 -10.46 6.16 27.30
N ARG A 54 -9.87 7.06 28.10
CA ARG A 54 -10.62 7.83 29.10
C ARG A 54 -11.62 8.84 28.52
N LEU A 55 -11.24 9.51 27.45
CA LEU A 55 -12.01 10.63 26.91
C LEU A 55 -12.92 10.22 25.73
N ALA A 56 -12.72 9.03 25.17
CA ALA A 56 -13.50 8.52 24.06
C ALA A 56 -13.50 6.99 24.07
N THR A 57 -14.69 6.41 23.93
CA THR A 57 -14.90 4.95 23.87
C THR A 57 -15.66 4.61 22.60
N GLY A 58 -15.03 3.85 21.69
CA GLY A 58 -15.66 3.35 20.46
C GLY A 58 -15.92 4.42 19.39
N VAL A 59 -15.36 5.63 19.53
CA VAL A 59 -15.53 6.69 18.52
C VAL A 59 -14.82 6.26 17.24
N LYS A 60 -15.59 6.15 16.15
CA LYS A 60 -15.08 5.81 14.82
C LYS A 60 -14.42 7.03 14.19
N GLN A 61 -13.18 6.87 13.75
CA GLN A 61 -12.37 7.86 13.07
C GLN A 61 -12.00 7.32 11.68
N PRO A 62 -12.11 8.14 10.62
CA PRO A 62 -11.57 7.79 9.31
C PRO A 62 -10.07 7.50 9.40
N SER A 63 -9.61 6.48 8.70
CA SER A 63 -8.20 6.11 8.72
C SER A 63 -7.77 5.49 7.40
N THR A 64 -6.46 5.34 7.24
CA THR A 64 -5.83 4.67 6.11
C THR A 64 -4.73 3.77 6.63
N VAL A 65 -4.61 2.58 6.06
CA VAL A 65 -3.53 1.64 6.34
C VAL A 65 -2.73 1.42 5.06
N THR A 66 -1.45 1.80 5.09
CA THR A 66 -0.53 1.60 3.97
C THR A 66 0.45 0.47 4.30
N LEU A 67 0.46 -0.56 3.45
CA LEU A 67 1.40 -1.67 3.47
C LEU A 67 2.56 -1.36 2.53
N TYR A 68 3.79 -1.60 2.98
CA TYR A 68 5.01 -1.46 2.16
C TYR A 68 5.46 -2.84 1.66
N PRO A 69 5.32 -3.16 0.35
CA PRO A 69 5.81 -4.42 -0.18
C PRO A 69 7.33 -4.54 0.01
N ASN A 70 7.83 -5.76 0.22
CA ASN A 70 9.24 -6.07 0.52
C ASN A 70 9.76 -5.55 1.87
N GLN A 71 8.89 -4.94 2.67
CA GLN A 71 9.08 -4.67 4.10
C GLN A 71 7.83 -5.18 4.81
N GLU A 72 7.60 -6.51 4.79
CA GLU A 72 6.32 -7.12 5.20
C GLU A 72 5.84 -6.71 6.60
N ASN A 73 6.78 -6.32 7.44
CA ASN A 73 6.58 -5.90 8.80
C ASN A 73 6.42 -4.38 8.98
N ARG A 74 6.55 -3.59 7.92
CA ARG A 74 6.36 -2.14 7.94
C ARG A 74 4.94 -1.77 7.55
N LEU A 75 4.34 -0.93 8.39
CA LEU A 75 2.98 -0.47 8.26
C LEU A 75 2.95 1.03 8.56
N LEU A 76 2.21 1.80 7.76
CA LEU A 76 1.84 3.18 8.10
C LEU A 76 0.34 3.22 8.37
N VAL A 77 -0.05 3.62 9.57
CA VAL A 77 -1.46 3.84 9.91
C VAL A 77 -1.68 5.34 10.07
N ILE A 78 -2.64 5.88 9.33
CA ILE A 78 -3.03 7.28 9.40
C ILE A 78 -4.43 7.35 9.96
N ILE A 79 -4.63 8.10 11.04
CA ILE A 79 -5.93 8.33 11.67
C ILE A 79 -6.26 9.81 11.55
N ILE A 80 -7.41 10.13 10.97
CA ILE A 80 -7.93 11.50 10.87
C ILE A 80 -8.88 11.71 12.03
N LEU A 81 -8.55 12.67 12.90
CA LEU A 81 -9.31 13.05 14.08
C LEU A 81 -10.22 14.25 13.78
N SER A 82 -10.96 14.68 14.80
CA SER A 82 -11.70 15.95 14.78
C SER A 82 -10.79 17.12 14.39
N GLN A 83 -11.37 18.17 13.81
CA GLN A 83 -10.67 19.39 13.40
C GLN A 83 -9.56 19.18 12.34
N LYS A 84 -9.63 18.10 11.55
CA LYS A 84 -8.64 17.77 10.49
C LYS A 84 -7.23 17.50 11.01
N CYS A 85 -7.10 17.11 12.27
CA CYS A 85 -5.86 16.60 12.83
C CYS A 85 -5.56 15.19 12.29
N GLY A 86 -4.36 14.96 11.77
CA GLY A 86 -3.86 13.63 11.40
C GLY A 86 -2.88 13.10 12.45
N ARG A 87 -3.04 11.83 12.83
CA ARG A 87 -2.02 11.05 13.56
C ARG A 87 -1.48 9.96 12.65
N PHE A 88 -0.17 9.89 12.52
CA PHE A 88 0.51 8.96 11.63
C PHE A 88 1.41 8.06 12.47
N PHE A 89 1.19 6.76 12.39
CA PHE A 89 1.92 5.75 13.14
C PHE A 89 2.79 4.95 12.17
N GLU A 90 4.10 5.13 12.27
CA GLU A 90 5.07 4.29 11.58
C GLU A 90 5.35 3.07 12.46
N ILE A 91 4.88 1.91 12.00
CA ILE A 91 4.95 0.65 12.72
C ILE A 91 5.92 -0.27 11.99
N TYR A 92 6.79 -0.90 12.78
CA TYR A 92 7.71 -1.92 12.31
C TYR A 92 7.58 -3.14 13.21
N ASP A 93 7.30 -4.28 12.58
CA ASP A 93 6.92 -5.54 13.22
C ASP A 93 5.68 -5.36 14.10
N GLN A 94 5.89 -5.27 15.42
CA GLN A 94 4.88 -5.16 16.44
C GLN A 94 5.09 -3.92 17.33
N LYS A 95 5.88 -2.95 16.85
CA LYS A 95 6.26 -1.75 17.60
C LYS A 95 6.00 -0.48 16.80
N ILE A 96 5.47 0.54 17.47
CA ILE A 96 5.39 1.90 16.94
C ILE A 96 6.77 2.53 17.06
N LYS A 97 7.41 2.85 15.94
CA LYS A 97 8.73 3.50 15.93
C LYS A 97 8.64 5.00 15.98
N LYS A 98 7.60 5.56 15.36
CA LYS A 98 7.43 6.99 15.25
C LYS A 98 5.96 7.34 15.15
N VAL A 99 5.62 8.45 15.78
CA VAL A 99 4.30 9.05 15.72
C VAL A 99 4.51 10.49 15.24
N THR A 100 3.84 10.87 14.16
CA THR A 100 3.79 12.26 13.74
C THR A 100 2.38 12.79 13.83
N TYR A 101 2.27 14.09 14.06
CA TYR A 101 1.02 14.80 14.22
C TYR A 101 0.98 15.90 13.16
N SER A 102 -0.15 15.99 12.46
CA SER A 102 -0.42 17.09 11.54
C SER A 102 -1.72 17.74 11.96
N CYS A 103 -1.63 18.87 12.68
CA CYS A 103 -2.78 19.62 13.16
C CYS A 103 -2.66 21.08 12.73
N PRO A 104 -3.75 21.70 12.24
CA PRO A 104 -3.81 23.14 12.16
C PRO A 104 -3.98 23.70 13.59
N GLN A 105 -2.95 24.42 14.07
CA GLN A 105 -2.80 25.01 15.42
C GLN A 105 -2.35 24.04 16.53
N GLU A 106 -1.60 24.59 17.49
CA GLU A 106 -0.72 23.93 18.49
C GLU A 106 -1.43 23.07 19.56
N GLU A 107 -2.64 22.56 19.30
CA GLU A 107 -3.27 21.56 20.18
C GLU A 107 -2.72 20.17 19.87
N LYS A 108 -1.47 19.93 20.29
CA LYS A 108 -0.97 18.57 20.43
C LYS A 108 -1.68 17.91 21.60
N ASP A 109 -2.63 17.04 21.30
CA ASP A 109 -3.14 16.10 22.29
C ASP A 109 -2.02 15.12 22.65
N GLU A 110 -1.34 15.38 23.76
CA GLU A 110 -0.27 14.58 24.37
C GLU A 110 -0.81 13.38 25.17
N SER A 111 -2.00 12.86 24.84
CA SER A 111 -2.67 11.77 25.56
C SER A 111 -1.89 10.44 25.68
N GLY A 112 -0.65 10.35 25.20
CA GLY A 112 0.30 9.35 25.65
C GLY A 112 1.53 9.18 24.76
N ASP A 113 2.57 8.57 25.34
CA ASP A 113 3.70 8.04 24.58
C ASP A 113 3.30 6.73 23.88
N TYR A 114 2.83 6.86 22.64
CA TYR A 114 2.42 5.71 21.82
C TYR A 114 3.60 4.81 21.42
N THR A 115 4.86 5.24 21.56
CA THR A 115 6.00 4.40 21.18
C THR A 115 6.18 3.18 22.09
N ASN A 116 5.65 3.25 23.31
CA ASN A 116 5.62 2.14 24.27
C ASN A 116 4.41 1.21 24.10
N TRP A 117 3.54 1.47 23.13
CA TRP A 117 2.36 0.63 22.90
C TRP A 117 2.73 -0.60 22.08
N LYS A 118 2.09 -1.73 22.44
CA LYS A 118 2.20 -2.99 21.69
C LYS A 118 1.33 -2.93 20.45
N VAL A 119 1.81 -3.43 19.31
CA VAL A 119 1.00 -3.58 18.10
C VAL A 119 0.77 -5.05 17.79
N GLU A 120 -0.49 -5.41 17.56
CA GLU A 120 -0.91 -6.72 17.07
C GLU A 120 -1.55 -6.55 15.69
N ARG A 121 -1.05 -7.26 14.69
CA ARG A 121 -1.59 -7.25 13.33
C ARG A 121 -2.13 -8.62 12.99
N ASN A 122 -3.36 -8.66 12.51
CA ASN A 122 -3.97 -9.85 11.93
C ASN A 122 -4.19 -9.59 10.43
N SER A 123 -3.38 -10.24 9.59
CA SER A 123 -3.45 -10.10 8.13
C SER A 123 -4.70 -10.76 7.53
N LEU A 124 -5.25 -11.79 8.19
CA LEU A 124 -6.42 -12.52 7.72
C LEU A 124 -7.70 -11.70 7.93
N THR A 125 -7.87 -11.13 9.13
CA THR A 125 -9.01 -10.26 9.45
C THR A 125 -8.81 -8.81 9.01
N LYS A 126 -7.60 -8.48 8.52
CA LYS A 126 -7.17 -7.12 8.17
C LYS A 126 -7.38 -6.13 9.33
N GLU A 127 -6.86 -6.52 10.48
CA GLU A 127 -6.97 -5.74 11.71
C GLU A 127 -5.58 -5.36 12.23
N VAL A 128 -5.47 -4.14 12.75
CA VAL A 128 -4.32 -3.66 13.50
C VAL A 128 -4.84 -3.15 14.84
N LYS A 129 -4.31 -3.70 15.93
CA LYS A 129 -4.64 -3.30 17.29
C LYS A 129 -3.40 -2.70 17.93
N MET A 130 -3.51 -1.48 18.47
CA MET A 130 -2.42 -0.83 19.20
C MET A 130 -2.85 -0.69 20.65
N ILE A 131 -2.09 -1.27 21.58
CA ILE A 131 -2.49 -1.48 22.97
C ILE A 131 -1.50 -0.76 23.89
N ALA A 132 -2.00 0.11 24.76
CA ALA A 132 -1.21 0.79 25.77
C ALA A 132 -0.62 -0.23 26.77
N PRO A 133 0.57 0.03 27.33
CA PRO A 133 1.09 -0.78 28.42
C PRO A 133 0.16 -0.72 29.63
N ALA A 134 0.10 -1.81 30.40
CA ALA A 134 -0.62 -1.83 31.66
C ALA A 134 0.02 -0.82 32.62
N THR A 135 -0.79 0.07 33.18
CA THR A 135 -0.32 1.08 34.14
C THR A 135 -1.11 0.99 35.43
N ASN A 136 -0.41 1.01 36.56
CA ASN A 136 -1.03 1.23 37.85
C ASN A 136 -1.28 2.74 37.96
N ASN A 137 -2.53 3.20 37.84
CA ASN A 137 -2.91 4.62 37.96
C ASN A 137 -2.33 5.57 36.89
N ASN A 138 -2.61 5.34 35.60
CA ASN A 138 -2.51 6.42 34.62
C ASN A 138 -3.85 7.16 34.52
N THR A 139 -3.84 8.46 34.89
CA THR A 139 -5.01 9.33 34.83
C THR A 139 -5.56 9.52 33.42
N LEU A 140 -4.88 9.09 32.35
CA LEU A 140 -5.36 9.21 30.98
C LEU A 140 -6.20 8.00 30.48
N TYR A 141 -6.37 6.92 31.26
CA TYR A 141 -7.07 5.71 30.81
C TYR A 141 -8.26 5.32 31.74
N ILE A 142 -9.44 4.96 31.18
CA ILE A 142 -10.65 4.53 31.94
C ILE A 142 -10.53 3.07 32.42
N ARG A 143 -9.79 2.25 31.70
CA ARG A 143 -9.38 0.90 32.09
C ARG A 143 -7.87 0.95 32.29
N ASN A 144 -7.28 -0.04 32.96
CA ASN A 144 -5.81 -0.18 33.03
C ASN A 144 -5.14 -0.32 31.64
N GLU A 145 -5.93 -0.30 30.55
CA GLU A 145 -5.57 -0.50 29.16
C GLU A 145 -6.37 0.46 28.26
N ALA A 146 -5.68 1.26 27.44
CA ALA A 146 -6.28 1.94 26.30
C ALA A 146 -5.84 1.25 25.01
N PHE A 147 -6.68 1.25 23.97
CA PHE A 147 -6.28 0.68 22.69
C PHE A 147 -6.96 1.36 21.49
N TRP A 148 -6.26 1.29 20.36
CA TRP A 148 -6.83 1.50 19.04
C TRP A 148 -7.14 0.16 18.38
N LEU A 149 -8.27 0.07 17.69
CA LEU A 149 -8.59 -1.00 16.74
C LEU A 149 -8.81 -0.39 15.37
N ILE A 150 -8.04 -0.84 14.38
CA ILE A 150 -8.10 -0.37 13.00
C ILE A 150 -8.44 -1.55 12.10
N LYS A 151 -9.49 -1.40 11.28
CA LYS A 151 -9.93 -2.42 10.32
C LYS A 151 -9.82 -1.88 8.89
N TYR A 152 -9.20 -2.63 7.97
CA TYR A 152 -8.87 -2.20 6.60
C TYR A 152 -9.06 -3.30 5.53
#